data_AF-A0A1B5L8Q6-F1
#
_entry.id   AF-A0A1B5L8Q6-F1
#
_cell.length_a   1.000
_cell.length_b   1.000
_cell.length_c   1.000
_cell.angle_alpha   90.00
_cell.angle_beta   90.00
_cell.angle_gamma   90.00
#
_symmetry.space_group_name_H-M   'P 1'
#
loop_
_entity.id
_entity.type
_entity.pdbx_description
1 polymer ?
#
loop_
_entity_poly.entity_id
_entity_poly.type
_entity_poly.pdbx_seq_one_letter_code
_entity_poly.pdbx_strand_id
1 'polypeptide(L)'
;MSSADFDRKSASFLEWFNKLPGASFSDAIEIVDLRFRHAGRGIKLSHLQASAVVNRIGKASAEDMFRTRLIPAIRQNPDVFAASRDYGDHDLIKLAHRMGSTVMAFAFDLENDGAAADDDEADGWVEDQEGKSMMGMVAMADMLNADAEFNAHVNHGDDELTITTLRDVKAGDEILNCYGPHPNSELLRRYGYVTSQHSRYDVVEMPWEAVQDALMSELNVSREVLARAVS
;
A
#
# COMPACT_ATOMS: atom_id res chain seq x y z
N MET A 1 -13.78 14.46 -21.90
CA MET A 1 -12.49 15.19 -21.98
C MET A 1 -11.68 14.60 -23.12
N SER A 2 -11.10 15.41 -24.01
CA SER A 2 -10.32 14.92 -25.17
C SER A 2 -9.02 14.21 -24.72
N SER A 3 -8.33 13.50 -25.63
CA SER A 3 -6.97 12.97 -25.35
C SER A 3 -6.01 14.10 -25.07
N ALA A 4 -5.95 15.08 -25.97
CA ALA A 4 -5.07 16.25 -25.84
C ALA A 4 -5.27 17.02 -24.52
N ASP A 5 -6.50 17.18 -24.04
CA ASP A 5 -6.76 17.83 -22.75
C ASP A 5 -6.31 16.98 -21.56
N PHE A 6 -6.43 15.65 -21.66
CA PHE A 6 -5.97 14.74 -20.63
C PHE A 6 -4.45 14.75 -20.53
N ASP A 7 -3.78 14.62 -21.67
CA ASP A 7 -2.32 14.60 -21.80
C ASP A 7 -1.73 15.92 -21.31
N ARG A 8 -2.32 17.05 -21.71
CA ARG A 8 -1.95 18.38 -21.19
C ARG A 8 -2.08 18.46 -19.68
N LYS A 9 -3.20 17.99 -19.10
CA LYS A 9 -3.37 17.99 -17.64
C LYS A 9 -2.41 17.02 -16.94
N SER A 10 -1.99 15.93 -17.60
CA SER A 10 -1.00 14.99 -17.06
C SER A 10 0.37 15.64 -17.01
N ALA A 11 0.75 16.34 -18.08
CA ALA A 11 1.97 17.13 -18.15
C ALA A 11 1.98 18.25 -17.09
N SER A 12 0.89 19.00 -16.94
CA SER A 12 0.79 20.04 -15.89
C SER A 12 0.89 19.47 -14.48
N PHE A 13 0.34 18.27 -14.24
CA PHE A 13 0.49 17.58 -12.96
C PHE A 13 1.95 17.21 -12.70
N LEU A 14 2.63 16.59 -13.67
CA LEU A 14 4.04 16.22 -13.53
C LEU A 14 4.95 17.45 -13.34
N GLU A 15 4.66 18.54 -14.06
CA GLU A 15 5.39 19.79 -13.91
C GLU A 15 5.21 20.39 -12.52
N TRP A 16 3.99 20.36 -11.99
CA TRP A 16 3.72 20.79 -10.61
C TRP A 16 4.39 19.86 -9.59
N PHE A 17 4.28 18.54 -9.77
CA PHE A 17 4.86 17.55 -8.86
C PHE A 17 6.38 17.68 -8.77
N ASN A 18 7.07 17.80 -9.90
CA ASN A 18 8.53 17.96 -9.93
C ASN A 18 9.02 19.34 -9.42
N LYS A 19 8.11 20.30 -9.19
CA LYS A 19 8.43 21.57 -8.53
C LYS A 19 8.35 21.49 -7.01
N LEU A 20 7.77 20.42 -6.45
CA LEU A 20 7.72 20.23 -5.00
C LEU A 20 9.13 19.87 -4.50
N PRO A 21 9.66 20.57 -3.48
CA PRO A 21 10.93 20.21 -2.86
C PRO A 21 10.92 18.76 -2.37
N GLY A 22 11.96 17.99 -2.71
CA GLY A 22 12.08 16.59 -2.32
C GLY A 22 11.26 15.59 -3.15
N ALA A 23 10.37 16.05 -4.04
CA ALA A 23 9.61 15.17 -4.92
C ALA A 23 10.38 14.90 -6.22
N SER A 24 10.49 13.62 -6.60
CA SER A 24 11.08 13.21 -7.86
C SER A 24 10.18 12.19 -8.57
N PHE A 25 10.00 12.35 -9.87
CA PHE A 25 9.30 11.36 -10.70
C PHE A 25 10.33 10.52 -11.47
N SER A 26 10.28 9.19 -11.32
CA SER A 26 11.24 8.28 -11.94
C SER A 26 11.03 8.14 -13.45
N ASP A 27 12.12 8.24 -14.24
CA ASP A 27 12.10 7.98 -15.69
C ASP A 27 11.75 6.53 -16.04
N ALA A 28 11.82 5.61 -15.07
CA ALA A 28 11.42 4.21 -15.24
C ALA A 28 9.90 4.02 -15.23
N ILE A 29 9.12 5.07 -14.93
CA ILE A 29 7.68 5.04 -14.75
C ILE A 29 7.03 5.96 -15.79
N GLU A 30 6.02 5.46 -16.49
CA GLU A 30 5.23 6.26 -17.43
C GLU A 30 3.79 6.42 -16.90
N ILE A 31 3.32 7.68 -16.80
CA ILE A 31 1.88 7.95 -16.63
C ILE A 31 1.20 7.76 -17.97
N VAL A 32 0.36 6.74 -18.06
CA VAL A 32 -0.39 6.40 -19.26
C VAL A 32 -1.86 6.76 -19.11
N ASP A 33 -2.48 7.19 -20.21
CA ASP A 33 -3.93 7.33 -20.30
C ASP A 33 -4.59 5.94 -20.42
N LEU A 34 -5.18 5.47 -19.32
CA LEU A 34 -5.90 4.21 -19.24
C LEU A 34 -7.43 4.42 -19.28
N ARG A 35 -7.93 5.57 -19.76
CA ARG A 35 -9.37 5.82 -19.88
C ARG A 35 -10.06 4.88 -20.86
N PHE A 36 -9.34 4.33 -21.85
CA PHE A 36 -9.88 3.31 -22.75
C PHE A 36 -10.39 2.07 -22.02
N ARG A 37 -9.88 1.81 -20.80
CA ARG A 37 -10.31 0.75 -19.89
C ARG A 37 -10.90 1.28 -18.58
N HIS A 38 -11.38 2.53 -18.60
CA HIS A 38 -12.01 3.23 -17.49
C HIS A 38 -11.15 3.37 -16.22
N ALA A 39 -9.82 3.41 -16.35
CA ALA A 39 -8.89 3.49 -15.22
C ALA A 39 -8.22 4.88 -15.05
N GLY A 40 -8.55 5.87 -15.89
CA GLY A 40 -8.01 7.23 -15.74
C GLY A 40 -6.50 7.30 -16.01
N ARG A 41 -5.74 8.04 -15.18
CA ARG A 41 -4.27 8.02 -15.21
C ARG A 41 -3.79 6.78 -14.46
N GLY A 42 -2.82 6.07 -15.01
CA GLY A 42 -2.19 4.97 -14.30
C GLY A 42 -0.73 4.82 -14.66
N ILE A 43 -0.04 4.00 -13.86
CA ILE A 43 1.32 3.58 -14.11
C ILE A 43 1.27 2.18 -14.73
N LYS A 44 2.12 1.93 -15.72
CA LYS A 44 2.18 0.62 -16.37
C LYS A 44 2.91 -0.40 -15.50
N LEU A 45 2.20 -1.47 -15.09
CA LEU A 45 2.76 -2.56 -14.27
C LEU A 45 3.93 -3.32 -14.94
N SER A 46 4.09 -3.20 -16.26
CA SER A 46 5.18 -3.84 -16.99
C SER A 46 6.55 -3.21 -16.75
N HIS A 47 6.68 -2.24 -15.83
CA HIS A 47 7.96 -1.78 -15.30
C HIS A 47 8.33 -2.48 -13.98
N LEU A 48 7.36 -3.18 -13.36
CA LEU A 48 7.50 -3.91 -12.10
C LEU A 48 7.55 -5.44 -12.30
N GLN A 49 7.63 -5.92 -13.53
CA GLN A 49 7.52 -7.34 -13.92
C GLN A 49 8.55 -8.26 -13.25
N ALA A 50 9.69 -7.73 -12.83
CA ALA A 50 10.72 -8.48 -12.10
C ALA A 50 10.59 -8.37 -10.58
N SER A 51 9.61 -7.62 -10.08
CA SER A 51 9.30 -7.50 -8.66
C SER A 51 8.11 -8.38 -8.29
N ALA A 52 8.08 -8.84 -7.04
CA ALA A 52 6.94 -9.59 -6.53
C ALA A 52 5.66 -8.75 -6.38
N VAL A 53 5.78 -7.41 -6.40
CA VAL A 53 4.66 -6.46 -6.25
C VAL A 53 3.52 -6.78 -7.22
N VAL A 54 3.84 -7.12 -8.48
CA VAL A 54 2.84 -7.39 -9.52
C VAL A 54 1.85 -8.49 -9.10
N ASN A 55 2.35 -9.53 -8.43
CA ASN A 55 1.53 -10.64 -7.96
C ASN A 55 0.76 -10.29 -6.68
N ARG A 56 1.26 -9.32 -5.90
CA ARG A 56 0.70 -8.90 -4.60
C ARG A 56 -0.36 -7.78 -4.69
N ILE A 57 -0.66 -7.25 -5.88
CA ILE A 57 -1.72 -6.23 -6.06
C ILE A 57 -3.11 -6.81 -5.75
N GLY A 58 -3.35 -8.09 -6.03
CA GLY A 58 -4.59 -8.77 -5.61
C GLY A 58 -5.89 -8.31 -6.28
N LYS A 59 -5.83 -7.50 -7.36
CA LYS A 59 -7.02 -6.87 -7.98
C LYS A 59 -8.15 -7.85 -8.30
N ALA A 60 -7.83 -9.01 -8.88
CA ALA A 60 -8.84 -10.00 -9.27
C ALA A 60 -9.58 -10.56 -8.04
N SER A 61 -8.84 -10.86 -6.97
CA SER A 61 -9.40 -11.33 -5.71
C SER A 61 -10.27 -10.25 -5.04
N ALA A 62 -9.82 -8.99 -5.03
CA ALA A 62 -10.61 -7.87 -4.53
C ALA A 62 -11.92 -7.68 -5.31
N GLU A 63 -11.88 -7.74 -6.65
CA GLU A 63 -13.09 -7.62 -7.48
C GLU A 63 -14.05 -8.80 -7.29
N ASP A 64 -13.54 -10.02 -7.09
CA ASP A 64 -14.36 -11.18 -6.77
C ASP A 64 -15.11 -10.96 -5.45
N MET A 65 -14.40 -10.51 -4.40
CA MET A 65 -15.02 -10.16 -3.11
C MET A 65 -16.06 -9.04 -3.27
N PHE A 66 -15.77 -8.00 -4.05
CA PHE A 66 -16.72 -6.92 -4.29
C PHE A 66 -18.01 -7.41 -4.95
N ARG A 67 -17.89 -8.28 -5.96
CA ARG A 67 -19.03 -8.80 -6.73
C ARG A 67 -19.85 -9.81 -5.93
N THR A 68 -19.19 -10.67 -5.15
CA THR A 68 -19.83 -11.79 -4.46
C THR A 68 -20.35 -11.41 -3.07
N ARG A 69 -19.78 -10.38 -2.44
CA ARG A 69 -20.14 -9.97 -1.07
C ARG A 69 -20.59 -8.52 -0.97
N LEU A 70 -19.75 -7.56 -1.36
CA LEU A 70 -19.98 -6.14 -1.10
C LEU A 70 -21.21 -5.60 -1.85
N ILE A 71 -21.29 -5.82 -3.16
CA ILE A 71 -22.39 -5.33 -3.98
C ILE A 71 -23.73 -5.95 -3.55
N PRO A 72 -23.86 -7.28 -3.35
CA PRO A 72 -25.07 -7.86 -2.81
C PRO A 72 -25.51 -7.22 -1.49
N ALA A 73 -24.58 -6.98 -0.56
CA ALA A 73 -24.89 -6.32 0.71
C ALA A 73 -25.42 -4.89 0.53
N ILE A 74 -24.81 -4.10 -0.37
CA ILE A 74 -25.28 -2.75 -0.70
C ILE A 74 -26.70 -2.79 -1.29
N ARG A 75 -26.95 -3.69 -2.24
CA ARG A 75 -28.24 -3.79 -2.95
C ARG A 75 -29.37 -4.29 -2.05
N GLN A 76 -29.07 -5.17 -1.10
CA GLN A 76 -30.05 -5.70 -0.15
C GLN A 76 -30.42 -4.68 0.95
N ASN A 77 -29.63 -3.61 1.13
CA ASN A 77 -29.81 -2.63 2.19
C ASN A 77 -29.92 -1.19 1.64
N PRO A 78 -30.90 -0.89 0.76
CA PRO A 78 -30.99 0.39 0.05
C PRO A 78 -31.30 1.60 0.95
N ASP A 79 -31.80 1.36 2.17
CA ASP A 79 -32.08 2.42 3.15
C ASP A 79 -30.80 2.84 3.89
N VAL A 80 -29.87 1.92 4.11
CA VAL A 80 -28.54 2.21 4.67
C VAL A 80 -27.65 2.87 3.62
N PHE A 81 -27.69 2.38 2.37
CA PHE A 81 -26.88 2.88 1.27
C PHE A 81 -27.68 3.77 0.31
N ALA A 82 -28.42 4.75 0.83
CA ALA A 82 -29.28 5.60 -0.01
C ALA A 82 -28.50 6.34 -1.12
N ALA A 83 -27.26 6.76 -0.84
CA ALA A 83 -26.40 7.44 -1.80
C ALA A 83 -25.90 6.54 -2.96
N SER A 84 -26.01 5.21 -2.85
CA SER A 84 -25.58 4.28 -3.89
C SER A 84 -26.68 3.90 -4.89
N ARG A 85 -27.91 4.42 -4.71
CA ARG A 85 -29.08 4.06 -5.54
C ARG A 85 -28.87 4.38 -7.02
N ASP A 86 -28.24 5.51 -7.31
CA ASP A 86 -27.97 5.97 -8.68
C ASP A 86 -26.69 5.37 -9.29
N TYR A 87 -25.93 4.60 -8.53
CA TYR A 87 -24.69 3.99 -8.99
C TYR A 87 -24.96 2.60 -9.57
N GLY A 88 -24.42 2.32 -10.76
CA GLY A 88 -24.33 0.96 -11.30
C GLY A 88 -23.24 0.14 -10.59
N ASP A 89 -23.32 -1.19 -10.68
CA ASP A 89 -22.35 -2.10 -10.03
C ASP A 89 -20.91 -1.82 -10.46
N HIS A 90 -20.71 -1.46 -11.73
CA HIS A 90 -19.39 -1.10 -12.23
C HIS A 90 -18.81 0.15 -11.55
N ASP A 91 -19.63 1.14 -11.24
CA ASP A 91 -19.19 2.36 -10.57
C ASP A 91 -18.98 2.13 -9.07
N LEU A 92 -19.78 1.24 -8.46
CA LEU A 92 -19.54 0.77 -7.08
C LEU A 92 -18.21 0.03 -6.95
N ILE A 93 -17.83 -0.80 -7.93
CA ILE A 93 -16.52 -1.47 -7.94
C ILE A 93 -15.38 -0.45 -8.00
N LYS A 94 -15.51 0.60 -8.83
CA LYS A 94 -14.51 1.68 -8.88
C LYS A 94 -14.41 2.42 -7.54
N LEU A 95 -15.55 2.69 -6.93
CA LEU A 95 -15.60 3.34 -5.62
C LEU A 95 -14.96 2.45 -4.56
N ALA A 96 -15.25 1.15 -4.57
CA ALA A 96 -14.67 0.17 -3.65
C ALA A 96 -13.14 0.09 -3.80
N HIS A 97 -12.61 0.07 -5.02
CA HIS A 97 -11.15 0.17 -5.24
C HIS A 97 -10.56 1.45 -4.64
N ARG A 98 -11.18 2.61 -4.88
CA ARG A 98 -10.70 3.89 -4.32
C ARG A 98 -10.72 3.90 -2.80
N MET A 99 -11.80 3.40 -2.19
CA MET A 99 -11.92 3.34 -0.73
C MET A 99 -10.96 2.31 -0.14
N GLY A 100 -10.80 1.14 -0.76
CA GLY A 100 -9.82 0.13 -0.34
C GLY A 100 -8.39 0.66 -0.37
N SER A 101 -8.00 1.37 -1.44
CA SER A 101 -6.69 2.04 -1.50
C SER A 101 -6.56 3.16 -0.48
N THR A 102 -7.63 3.90 -0.18
CA THR A 102 -7.61 4.96 0.84
C THR A 102 -7.39 4.36 2.22
N VAL A 103 -8.14 3.31 2.57
CA VAL A 103 -7.98 2.59 3.84
C VAL A 103 -6.57 1.99 3.95
N MET A 104 -6.07 1.35 2.88
CA MET A 104 -4.72 0.78 2.87
C MET A 104 -3.61 1.81 3.12
N ALA A 105 -3.76 3.03 2.59
CA ALA A 105 -2.73 4.05 2.67
C ALA A 105 -2.83 4.96 3.92
N PHE A 106 -4.02 5.09 4.52
CA PHE A 106 -4.30 6.13 5.52
C PHE A 106 -4.96 5.62 6.81
N ALA A 107 -5.37 4.35 6.88
CA ALA A 107 -5.89 3.81 8.14
C ALA A 107 -4.74 3.43 9.08
N PHE A 108 -4.99 3.61 10.37
CA PHE A 108 -4.13 3.22 11.47
C PHE A 108 -4.73 2.02 12.18
N ASP A 109 -3.88 1.20 12.77
CA ASP A 109 -4.31 0.28 13.82
C ASP A 109 -4.80 1.09 15.03
N LEU A 110 -5.92 0.73 15.64
CA LEU A 110 -6.45 1.40 16.83
C LEU A 110 -6.30 0.56 18.10
N GLU A 111 -5.87 -0.69 18.00
CA GLU A 111 -5.68 -1.52 19.16
C GLU A 111 -4.31 -1.23 19.81
N ASN A 112 -4.34 -1.05 21.12
CA ASN A 112 -3.14 -0.94 21.94
C ASN A 112 -2.61 -2.36 22.17
N ASP A 113 -1.31 -2.62 22.00
CA ASP A 113 -0.63 -3.92 22.14
C ASP A 113 -0.74 -4.59 23.54
N GLY A 114 -1.66 -4.15 24.39
CA GLY A 114 -1.91 -4.66 25.74
C GLY A 114 -2.49 -6.08 25.83
N ALA A 115 -2.61 -6.82 24.72
CA ALA A 115 -3.05 -8.22 24.71
C ALA A 115 -1.97 -9.24 24.28
N ALA A 116 -0.73 -8.80 24.06
CA ALA A 116 0.40 -9.70 23.75
C ALA A 116 1.73 -9.18 24.33
N ALA A 117 1.75 -8.87 25.62
CA ALA A 117 3.02 -8.72 26.34
C ALA A 117 3.60 -10.09 26.70
N ASP A 118 4.10 -10.82 25.68
CA ASP A 118 5.11 -11.87 25.85
C ASP A 118 5.78 -12.15 24.49
N ASP A 119 6.61 -11.22 24.00
CA ASP A 119 7.86 -11.62 23.35
C ASP A 119 8.88 -10.46 23.30
N ASP A 120 10.10 -10.80 23.67
CA ASP A 120 11.29 -9.95 23.69
C ASP A 120 11.78 -9.64 22.26
N GLU A 121 11.04 -8.87 21.47
CA GLU A 121 11.60 -8.17 20.31
C GLU A 121 11.48 -6.66 20.50
N ALA A 122 12.60 -6.08 20.91
CA ALA A 122 12.83 -4.65 20.92
C ALA A 122 12.81 -4.15 19.50
N ASP A 123 11.61 -3.89 18.96
CA ASP A 123 11.29 -2.97 17.89
C ASP A 123 9.76 -2.96 17.75
N GLY A 124 9.08 -1.93 18.26
CA GLY A 124 7.62 -1.78 18.25
C GLY A 124 7.04 -1.54 16.85
N TRP A 125 7.29 -2.46 15.92
CA TRP A 125 6.75 -2.44 14.57
C TRP A 125 5.49 -3.28 14.50
N VAL A 126 4.45 -2.69 13.93
CA VAL A 126 3.21 -3.39 13.61
C VAL A 126 3.50 -4.35 12.45
N GLU A 127 3.72 -5.63 12.76
CA GLU A 127 3.53 -6.68 11.78
C GLU A 127 2.06 -6.71 11.35
N ASP A 128 1.79 -6.95 10.07
CA ASP A 128 0.45 -7.22 9.53
C ASP A 128 -0.15 -8.44 10.26
N GLN A 129 -0.79 -8.23 11.42
CA GLN A 129 -1.64 -9.24 12.03
C GLN A 129 -2.95 -9.25 11.24
N GLU A 130 -2.94 -10.02 10.15
CA GLU A 130 -4.07 -10.19 9.25
C GLU A 130 -5.33 -10.60 10.04
N GLY A 131 -6.20 -9.62 10.31
CA GLY A 131 -7.57 -9.83 10.80
C GLY A 131 -7.81 -9.83 12.31
N LYS A 132 -6.91 -9.30 13.14
CA LYS A 132 -7.17 -9.19 14.59
C LYS A 132 -7.36 -7.78 15.14
N SER A 133 -6.85 -6.75 14.47
CA SER A 133 -6.88 -5.40 15.01
C SER A 133 -7.91 -4.48 14.36
N MET A 134 -8.55 -3.64 15.19
CA MET A 134 -9.48 -2.61 14.73
C MET A 134 -8.73 -1.50 13.98
N MET A 135 -8.93 -1.42 12.67
CA MET A 135 -8.38 -0.31 11.87
C MET A 135 -9.32 0.90 11.88
N GLY A 136 -8.75 2.10 11.89
CA GLY A 136 -9.51 3.35 11.84
C GLY A 136 -8.79 4.51 11.15
N MET A 137 -9.58 5.44 10.62
CA MET A 137 -9.06 6.67 10.03
C MET A 137 -8.83 7.70 11.13
N VAL A 138 -7.59 8.19 11.28
CA VAL A 138 -7.22 9.14 12.33
C VAL A 138 -6.98 10.49 11.68
N ALA A 139 -7.97 11.37 11.80
CA ALA A 139 -7.89 12.72 11.27
C ALA A 139 -6.66 13.46 11.82
N MET A 140 -6.02 14.28 10.97
CA MET A 140 -4.78 15.01 11.24
C MET A 140 -3.53 14.13 11.30
N ALA A 141 -3.58 12.94 11.91
CA ALA A 141 -2.46 12.02 11.89
C ALA A 141 -2.17 11.50 10.47
N ASP A 142 -3.23 11.26 9.70
CA ASP A 142 -3.18 10.86 8.29
C ASP A 142 -2.62 11.92 7.33
N MET A 143 -2.42 13.16 7.81
CA MET A 143 -1.80 14.24 7.04
C MET A 143 -0.27 14.24 7.13
N LEU A 144 0.32 13.55 8.11
CA LEU A 144 1.77 13.47 8.24
C LEU A 144 2.28 12.52 7.16
N ASN A 145 3.14 13.03 6.28
CA ASN A 145 3.95 12.16 5.43
C ASN A 145 4.84 11.26 6.30
N ALA A 146 5.33 10.17 5.71
CA ALA A 146 6.23 9.26 6.40
C ALA A 146 7.52 9.04 5.61
N ASP A 147 8.58 8.78 6.35
CA ASP A 147 9.87 8.39 5.80
C ASP A 147 10.69 7.60 6.84
N ALA A 148 11.77 6.96 6.40
CA ALA A 148 12.70 6.25 7.27
C ALA A 148 13.51 7.20 8.17
N GLU A 149 13.53 8.50 7.85
CA GLU A 149 14.12 9.57 8.66
C GLU A 149 13.07 10.38 9.45
N PHE A 150 12.02 9.71 9.90
CA PHE A 150 10.93 10.25 10.72
C PHE A 150 11.38 11.00 11.97
N ASN A 151 10.68 12.08 12.31
CA ASN A 151 10.92 12.90 13.49
C ASN A 151 9.72 12.98 14.45
N ALA A 152 8.62 12.29 14.11
CA ALA A 152 7.46 12.11 14.96
C ALA A 152 6.95 10.66 14.90
N HIS A 153 6.18 10.27 15.90
CA HIS A 153 5.52 8.98 15.99
C HIS A 153 4.13 9.13 16.61
N VAL A 154 3.19 8.30 16.18
CA VAL A 154 1.82 8.22 16.72
C VAL A 154 1.81 7.20 17.85
N ASN A 155 1.50 7.64 19.07
CA ASN A 155 1.39 6.78 20.24
C ASN A 155 -0.09 6.44 20.50
N HIS A 156 -0.34 5.18 20.85
CA HIS A 156 -1.66 4.69 21.24
C HIS A 156 -1.84 4.83 22.75
N GLY A 157 -2.77 5.68 23.18
CA GLY A 157 -3.26 5.72 24.55
C GLY A 157 -4.59 4.96 24.68
N ASP A 158 -5.06 4.79 25.91
CA ASP A 158 -6.31 4.07 26.18
C ASP A 158 -7.54 4.76 25.55
N ASP A 159 -7.55 6.10 25.55
CA ASP A 159 -8.67 6.92 25.07
C ASP A 159 -8.28 7.92 23.96
N GLU A 160 -6.99 8.06 23.66
CA GLU A 160 -6.51 9.05 22.68
C GLU A 160 -5.27 8.57 21.91
N LEU A 161 -5.09 9.13 20.71
CA LEU A 161 -3.87 9.00 19.92
C LEU A 161 -3.05 10.28 20.06
N THR A 162 -1.80 10.15 20.45
CA THR A 162 -0.90 11.30 20.63
C THR A 162 0.24 11.27 19.64
N ILE A 163 0.40 12.32 18.85
CA ILE A 163 1.56 12.47 17.97
C ILE A 163 2.67 13.18 18.74
N THR A 164 3.81 12.51 18.90
CA THR A 164 4.96 13.04 19.67
C THR A 164 6.18 13.19 18.78
N THR A 165 6.84 14.33 18.86
CA THR A 165 8.14 14.55 18.21
C THR A 165 9.22 13.78 18.95
N LEU A 166 10.05 13.04 18.22
CA LEU A 166 11.16 12.24 18.76
C LEU A 166 12.47 13.02 18.85
N ARG A 167 12.53 14.20 18.24
CA ARG A 167 13.67 15.11 18.21
C ARG A 167 13.19 16.54 17.97
N ASP A 168 14.06 17.51 18.23
CA ASP A 168 13.78 18.92 17.97
C ASP A 168 13.45 19.14 16.48
N VAL A 169 12.31 19.77 16.21
CA VAL A 169 11.85 20.16 14.86
C VAL A 169 11.93 21.68 14.76
N LYS A 170 12.70 22.21 13.79
CA LYS A 170 12.84 23.66 13.64
C LYS A 170 11.66 24.23 12.87
N ALA A 171 11.41 25.53 13.04
CA ALA A 171 10.40 26.22 12.27
C ALA A 171 10.70 26.12 10.76
N GLY A 172 9.76 25.54 10.01
CA GLY A 172 9.87 25.31 8.57
C GLY A 172 10.28 23.88 8.19
N ASP A 173 10.71 23.05 9.14
CA ASP A 173 10.95 21.63 8.89
C ASP A 173 9.61 20.87 8.83
N GLU A 174 9.56 19.83 8.00
CA GLU A 174 8.40 18.94 7.90
C GLU A 174 8.35 17.97 9.08
N ILE A 175 7.14 17.67 9.56
CA ILE A 175 6.91 16.65 10.57
C ILE A 175 6.63 15.34 9.83
N LEU A 176 7.54 14.39 9.96
CA LEU A 176 7.50 13.10 9.29
C LEU A 176 7.21 12.00 10.32
N ASN A 177 6.13 11.27 10.09
CA ASN A 177 5.77 10.08 10.85
C ASN A 177 6.61 8.87 10.41
N CYS A 178 6.55 7.78 11.19
CA CYS A 178 7.04 6.48 10.78
C CYS A 178 5.87 5.54 10.47
N TYR A 179 5.81 5.01 9.25
CA TYR A 179 4.83 3.96 8.89
C TYR A 179 5.33 2.54 9.18
N GLY A 180 6.63 2.36 9.38
CA GLY A 180 7.23 1.04 9.52
C GLY A 180 8.54 0.90 8.74
N PRO A 181 9.29 -0.19 8.98
CA PRO A 181 10.53 -0.50 8.27
C PRO A 181 10.17 -1.21 6.95
N HIS A 182 9.38 -0.54 6.13
CA HIS A 182 8.88 -1.13 4.89
C HIS A 182 9.90 -1.02 3.76
N PRO A 183 10.09 -2.10 2.95
CA PRO A 183 10.79 -1.99 1.69
C PRO A 183 10.02 -1.10 0.71
N ASN A 184 10.72 -0.53 -0.27
CA ASN A 184 10.13 0.30 -1.32
C ASN A 184 9.04 -0.44 -2.13
N SER A 185 9.13 -1.77 -2.24
CA SER A 185 8.08 -2.59 -2.84
C SER A 185 6.74 -2.47 -2.12
N GLU A 186 6.76 -2.47 -0.78
CA GLU A 186 5.58 -2.30 0.05
C GLU A 186 5.13 -0.85 0.12
N LEU A 187 6.06 0.11 0.16
CA LEU A 187 5.72 1.53 0.08
C LEU A 187 4.94 1.85 -1.20
N LEU A 188 5.43 1.35 -2.33
CA LEU A 188 4.78 1.54 -3.63
C LEU A 188 3.42 0.86 -3.67
N ARG A 189 3.31 -0.37 -3.13
CA ARG A 189 2.09 -1.17 -3.16
C ARG A 189 0.99 -0.58 -2.29
N ARG A 190 1.32 -0.14 -1.07
CA ARG A 190 0.37 0.34 -0.06
C ARG A 190 0.10 1.84 -0.14
N TYR A 191 1.16 2.63 -0.27
CA TYR A 191 1.11 4.09 -0.12
C TYR A 191 1.36 4.84 -1.43
N GLY A 192 1.83 4.16 -2.48
CA GLY A 192 1.99 4.73 -3.81
C GLY A 192 3.23 5.63 -3.98
N TYR A 193 4.25 5.48 -3.13
CA TYR A 193 5.53 6.21 -3.24
C TYR A 193 6.74 5.29 -2.98
N VAL A 194 7.94 5.78 -3.28
CA VAL A 194 9.23 5.17 -2.95
C VAL A 194 10.21 6.27 -2.53
N THR A 195 11.24 5.91 -1.77
CA THR A 195 12.28 6.84 -1.30
C THR A 195 13.61 6.11 -1.09
N SER A 196 14.73 6.79 -1.35
CA SER A 196 16.06 6.24 -1.10
C SER A 196 16.32 6.01 0.38
N GLN A 197 15.64 6.71 1.27
CA GLN A 197 15.87 6.61 2.72
C GLN A 197 15.42 5.25 3.29
N HIS A 198 14.45 4.62 2.62
CA HIS A 198 13.97 3.27 2.92
C HIS A 198 14.85 2.16 2.32
N SER A 199 15.92 2.47 1.59
CA SER A 199 16.78 1.45 0.97
C SER A 199 17.40 0.48 1.99
N ARG A 200 17.52 0.91 3.26
CA ARG A 200 18.00 0.06 4.36
C ARG A 200 17.04 -1.09 4.71
N TYR A 201 15.77 -0.94 4.35
CA TYR A 201 14.71 -1.92 4.58
C TYR A 201 14.35 -2.67 3.29
N ASP A 202 15.00 -2.35 2.16
CA ASP A 202 14.71 -3.02 0.90
C ASP A 202 15.08 -4.50 0.96
N VAL A 203 14.17 -5.33 0.45
CA VAL A 203 14.32 -6.78 0.35
C VAL A 203 14.15 -7.23 -1.09
N VAL A 204 14.75 -8.38 -1.40
CA VAL A 204 14.52 -9.10 -2.65
C VAL A 204 13.73 -10.35 -2.33
N GLU A 205 12.54 -10.46 -2.91
CA GLU A 205 11.70 -11.66 -2.78
C GLU A 205 12.11 -12.70 -3.83
N MET A 206 12.45 -13.90 -3.37
CA MET A 206 12.76 -15.04 -4.23
C MET A 206 11.68 -16.11 -4.08
N PRO A 207 10.97 -16.49 -5.16
CA PRO A 207 10.01 -17.58 -5.09
C PRO A 207 10.70 -18.86 -4.66
N TRP A 208 10.11 -19.56 -3.69
CA TRP A 208 10.67 -20.81 -3.19
C TRP A 208 10.87 -21.85 -4.30
N GLU A 209 9.93 -21.92 -5.25
CA GLU A 209 10.04 -22.80 -6.42
C GLU A 209 11.31 -22.53 -7.24
N ALA A 210 11.72 -21.28 -7.41
CA ALA A 210 12.94 -20.93 -8.12
C ALA A 210 14.20 -21.41 -7.37
N VAL A 211 14.19 -21.33 -6.04
CA VAL A 211 15.26 -21.88 -5.19
C VAL A 211 15.31 -23.40 -5.29
N GLN A 212 14.15 -24.06 -5.24
CA GLN A 212 14.05 -25.51 -5.40
C GLN A 212 14.56 -25.97 -6.76
N ASP A 213 14.17 -25.29 -7.84
CA ASP A 213 14.60 -25.64 -9.20
C ASP A 213 16.12 -25.47 -9.38
N ALA A 214 16.70 -24.40 -8.82
CA ALA A 214 18.14 -24.20 -8.81
C ALA A 214 18.87 -25.32 -8.03
N LEU A 215 18.38 -25.67 -6.84
CA LEU A 215 18.95 -26.74 -6.02
C LEU A 215 18.87 -28.12 -6.70
N MET A 216 17.72 -28.43 -7.32
CA MET A 216 17.57 -29.69 -8.07
C MET A 216 18.54 -29.77 -9.24
N SER A 217 18.75 -28.66 -9.95
CA SER A 217 19.69 -28.57 -11.06
C SER A 217 21.14 -28.75 -10.59
N GLU A 218 21.55 -28.05 -9.54
CA GLU A 218 22.93 -28.10 -9.01
C GLU A 218 23.28 -29.44 -8.36
N LEU A 219 22.34 -30.02 -7.60
CA LEU A 219 22.57 -31.29 -6.90
C LEU A 219 22.21 -32.51 -7.76
N ASN A 220 21.63 -32.30 -8.95
CA ASN A 220 21.15 -33.34 -9.86
C ASN A 220 20.20 -34.34 -9.16
N VAL A 221 19.24 -33.81 -8.40
CA VAL A 221 18.25 -34.59 -7.65
C VAL A 221 16.84 -34.35 -8.16
N SER A 222 15.96 -35.35 -8.04
CA SER A 222 14.56 -35.20 -8.43
C SER A 222 13.78 -34.36 -7.39
N ARG A 223 12.64 -33.81 -7.82
CA ARG A 223 11.72 -33.07 -6.94
C ARG A 223 11.24 -33.90 -5.76
N GLU A 224 11.07 -35.20 -5.93
CA GLU A 224 10.69 -36.13 -4.85
C GLU A 224 11.79 -36.24 -3.79
N VAL A 225 13.06 -36.29 -4.21
CA VAL A 225 14.21 -36.34 -3.30
C VAL A 225 14.32 -35.04 -2.52
N LEU A 226 14.19 -33.90 -3.19
CA LEU A 226 14.20 -32.59 -2.52
C LEU A 226 13.01 -32.45 -1.56
N ALA A 227 11.80 -32.85 -1.96
CA ALA A 227 10.61 -32.76 -1.12
C ALA A 227 10.75 -33.56 0.19
N ARG A 228 11.42 -34.73 0.16
CA ARG A 228 11.71 -35.53 1.36
C ARG A 228 12.78 -34.92 2.27
N ALA A 229 13.61 -34.03 1.75
CA ALA A 229 14.67 -33.37 2.52
C ALA A 229 14.21 -32.05 3.17
N VAL A 230 13.15 -31.45 2.65
CA VAL A 230 12.59 -30.16 3.10
C VAL A 230 11.34 -30.33 3.97
N SER A 231 10.79 -31.57 4.06
CA SER A 231 9.70 -31.95 4.98
C SER A 231 10.21 -32.24 6.38
#